data_AF-A0A9E5TE57-F1
#
_entry.id   AF-A0A9E5TE57-F1
#
_cell.length_a   1.000
_cell.length_b   1.000
_cell.length_c   1.000
_cell.angle_alpha   90.00
_cell.angle_beta   90.00
_cell.angle_gamma   90.00
#
_symmetry.space_group_name_H-M   'P 1'
#
loop_
_entity.id
_entity.type
_entity.pdbx_description
1 polymer ?
#
loop_
_entity_poly.entity_id
_entity_poly.type
_entity_poly.pdbx_seq_one_letter_code
_entity_poly.pdbx_strand_id
1 'polypeptide(L)'
;MIVDADCHISPIAGGVGISAETLLGMMDRANVDKALIWLTPAYLREVEESNAYVFQAVKAHPDRFLGFGWADPNLGLEKAKEAVKRCVYDYGFFGVKLNGAQNEFFIDDPEKSLPVVEEIAKTGKLL
;
A
#
# COMPACT_ATOMS: atom_id res chain seq x y z
N MET A 1 21.38 9.64 -2.37
CA MET A 1 20.19 8.78 -2.48
C MET A 1 18.97 9.58 -2.08
N ILE A 2 18.02 9.78 -2.99
CA ILE A 2 16.73 10.43 -2.80
C ILE A 2 15.66 9.33 -2.77
N VAL A 3 14.85 9.32 -1.72
CA VAL A 3 13.72 8.40 -1.58
C VAL A 3 12.44 9.21 -1.51
N ASP A 4 11.53 8.96 -2.44
CA ASP A 4 10.15 9.44 -2.31
C ASP A 4 9.39 8.48 -1.39
N ALA A 5 8.79 9.00 -0.32
CA ALA A 5 8.14 8.21 0.71
C ALA A 5 6.62 8.06 0.52
N ASP A 6 6.05 8.63 -0.54
CA ASP A 6 4.62 8.59 -0.81
C ASP A 6 4.32 8.60 -2.32
N CYS A 7 4.28 7.40 -2.91
CA CYS A 7 3.88 7.23 -4.30
C CYS A 7 2.71 6.24 -4.40
N HIS A 8 1.72 6.61 -5.21
CA HIS A 8 0.57 5.76 -5.47
C HIS A 8 0.71 5.13 -6.87
N ILE A 9 0.45 3.83 -6.98
CA ILE A 9 0.37 3.13 -8.26
C ILE A 9 -0.95 2.37 -8.44
N SER A 10 -1.39 2.22 -9.69
CA SER A 10 -2.63 1.51 -10.04
C SER A 10 -2.48 0.76 -11.37
N PRO A 11 -3.05 -0.45 -11.50
CA PRO A 11 -3.09 -1.16 -12.77
C PRO A 11 -4.21 -0.65 -13.71
N ILE A 12 -5.11 0.22 -13.23
CA ILE A 12 -6.30 0.65 -13.99
C ILE A 12 -5.91 1.72 -15.00
N ALA A 13 -6.09 1.41 -16.29
CA ALA A 13 -5.85 2.34 -17.38
C ALA A 13 -7.01 3.34 -17.54
N GLY A 14 -6.69 4.63 -17.63
CA GLY A 14 -7.65 5.73 -17.77
C GLY A 14 -8.09 6.30 -16.42
N GLY A 15 -7.87 7.61 -16.20
CA GLY A 15 -8.16 8.32 -14.95
C GLY A 15 -6.91 8.97 -14.34
N VAL A 16 -6.91 9.15 -13.01
CA VAL A 16 -5.79 9.68 -12.21
C VAL A 16 -4.76 8.61 -11.79
N GLY A 17 -4.92 7.36 -12.25
CA GLY A 17 -4.01 6.25 -11.91
C GLY A 17 -2.66 6.36 -12.61
N ILE A 18 -1.57 6.07 -11.88
CA ILE A 18 -0.19 6.01 -12.40
C ILE A 18 0.23 4.53 -12.40
N SER A 19 0.69 4.00 -13.54
CA SER A 19 1.26 2.64 -13.57
C SER A 19 2.67 2.61 -12.95
N ALA A 20 3.14 1.44 -12.52
CA ALA A 20 4.50 1.28 -12.01
C ALA A 20 5.58 1.74 -13.00
N GLU A 21 5.40 1.45 -14.29
CA GLU A 21 6.32 1.86 -15.37
C GLU A 21 6.30 3.37 -15.59
N THR A 22 5.11 3.97 -15.48
CA THR A 22 4.95 5.43 -15.58
C THR A 22 5.66 6.11 -14.41
N LEU A 23 5.44 5.62 -13.18
CA LEU A 23 6.14 6.12 -11.99
C LEU A 23 7.66 5.99 -12.13
N LEU A 24 8.16 4.84 -12.61
CA LEU A 24 9.59 4.62 -12.82
C LEU A 24 10.20 5.67 -13.77
N GLY A 25 9.52 5.94 -14.89
CA GLY A 25 9.94 6.98 -15.83
C GLY A 25 9.89 8.39 -15.23
N MET A 26 8.95 8.66 -14.32
CA MET A 26 8.90 9.93 -13.58
C MET A 26 10.06 10.04 -12.58
N MET A 27 10.36 8.97 -11.85
CA MET A 27 11.50 8.90 -10.92
C MET A 27 12.82 9.16 -11.64
N ASP A 28 13.04 8.54 -12.80
CA ASP A 28 14.26 8.73 -13.59
C ASP A 28 14.42 10.18 -14.06
N ARG A 29 13.34 10.83 -14.49
CA ARG A 29 13.35 12.26 -14.88
C ARG A 29 13.58 13.20 -13.70
N ALA A 30 13.11 12.81 -12.51
CA ALA A 30 13.24 13.60 -11.29
C ALA A 30 14.52 13.29 -10.49
N ASN A 31 15.34 12.33 -10.93
CA ASN A 31 16.49 11.80 -10.19
C ASN A 31 16.12 11.25 -8.80
N VAL A 32 15.01 10.52 -8.70
CA VAL A 32 14.59 9.79 -7.49
C VAL A 32 15.11 8.36 -7.56
N ASP A 33 15.91 7.95 -6.56
CA ASP A 33 16.55 6.64 -6.55
C ASP A 33 15.56 5.52 -6.18
N LYS A 34 14.71 5.75 -5.17
CA LYS A 34 13.72 4.80 -4.69
C LYS A 34 12.38 5.46 -4.40
N ALA A 35 11.30 4.71 -4.53
CA ALA A 35 9.98 5.15 -4.11
C ALA A 35 9.32 4.12 -3.20
N LEU A 36 8.74 4.60 -2.11
CA LEU A 36 7.78 3.86 -1.31
C LEU A 36 6.45 3.89 -2.04
N ILE A 37 5.97 2.71 -2.42
CA ILE A 37 4.77 2.56 -3.25
C ILE A 37 3.67 1.83 -2.50
N TRP A 38 2.44 2.31 -2.68
CA TRP A 38 1.22 1.62 -2.29
C TRP A 38 0.14 1.85 -3.34
N LEU A 39 -0.99 1.18 -3.17
CA LEU A 39 -2.09 1.28 -4.11
C LEU A 39 -2.66 2.72 -4.17
N THR A 40 -2.95 3.22 -5.37
CA THR A 40 -3.96 4.26 -5.53
C THR A 40 -5.31 3.61 -5.26
N PRO A 41 -6.09 4.03 -4.25
CA PRO A 41 -7.40 3.46 -4.08
C PRO A 41 -8.24 4.05 -5.21
N ALA A 42 -8.43 3.27 -6.27
CA ALA A 42 -9.54 3.54 -7.17
C ALA A 42 -10.82 3.49 -6.33
N TYR A 43 -11.86 4.20 -6.73
CA TYR A 43 -13.18 4.12 -6.10
C TYR A 43 -13.77 2.68 -6.07
N LEU A 44 -13.05 1.70 -6.64
CA LEU A 44 -13.27 0.27 -6.56
C LEU A 44 -12.50 -0.29 -5.36
N ARG A 45 -13.21 -0.81 -4.36
CA ARG A 45 -12.67 -1.37 -3.10
C ARG A 45 -11.94 -2.72 -3.28
N GLU A 46 -11.25 -2.92 -4.40
CA GLU A 46 -10.47 -4.11 -4.74
C GLU A 46 -9.05 -3.99 -4.16
N VAL A 47 -8.98 -4.05 -2.82
CA VAL A 47 -7.74 -3.88 -2.05
C VAL A 47 -6.76 -5.04 -2.31
N GLU A 48 -7.27 -6.25 -2.50
CA GLU A 48 -6.46 -7.46 -2.62
C GLU A 48 -5.71 -7.51 -3.96
N GLU A 49 -6.43 -7.31 -5.06
CA GLU A 49 -5.88 -7.23 -6.42
C GLU A 49 -4.85 -6.09 -6.52
N SER A 50 -5.16 -4.96 -5.87
CA SER A 50 -4.28 -3.80 -5.85
C SER A 50 -3.01 -4.03 -5.02
N ASN A 51 -3.10 -4.67 -3.85
CA ASN A 51 -1.91 -5.08 -3.09
C ASN A 51 -1.06 -6.09 -3.87
N ALA A 52 -1.69 -7.02 -4.59
CA ALA A 52 -0.99 -7.97 -5.46
C ALA A 52 -0.26 -7.25 -6.61
N TYR A 53 -0.85 -6.19 -7.18
CA TYR A 53 -0.18 -5.36 -8.19
C TYR A 53 1.05 -4.64 -7.62
N VAL A 54 0.95 -4.05 -6.43
CA VAL A 54 2.11 -3.47 -5.72
C VAL A 54 3.20 -4.52 -5.53
N PHE A 55 2.83 -5.74 -5.14
CA PHE A 55 3.79 -6.83 -4.97
C PHE A 55 4.50 -7.19 -6.28
N GLN A 56 3.77 -7.29 -7.40
CA GLN A 56 4.39 -7.53 -8.70
C GLN A 56 5.34 -6.39 -9.10
N ALA A 57 4.98 -5.14 -8.84
CA ALA A 57 5.85 -3.99 -9.12
C ALA A 57 7.16 -4.05 -8.30
N VAL A 58 7.07 -4.33 -7.00
CA VAL A 58 8.25 -4.52 -6.13
C VAL A 58 9.12 -5.68 -6.63
N LYS A 59 8.52 -6.79 -7.03
CA LYS A 59 9.26 -7.94 -7.55
C LYS A 59 9.97 -7.63 -8.87
N ALA A 60 9.35 -6.82 -9.74
CA ALA A 60 9.94 -6.41 -11.01
C ALA A 60 11.09 -5.41 -10.84
N HIS A 61 11.03 -4.55 -9.82
CA HIS A 61 12.01 -3.49 -9.57
C HIS A 61 12.40 -3.38 -8.09
N PRO A 62 12.99 -4.42 -7.47
CA PRO A 62 13.25 -4.46 -6.03
C PRO A 62 14.33 -3.46 -5.58
N ASP A 63 15.15 -2.99 -6.51
CA ASP A 63 16.15 -1.94 -6.29
C ASP A 63 15.54 -0.53 -6.34
N ARG A 64 14.31 -0.37 -6.87
CA ARG A 64 13.65 0.94 -7.03
C ARG A 64 12.42 1.10 -6.14
N PHE A 65 11.68 0.03 -5.85
CA PHE A 65 10.41 0.12 -5.14
C PHE A 65 10.45 -0.52 -3.75
N LEU A 66 9.90 0.21 -2.77
CA LEU A 66 9.70 -0.22 -1.39
C LEU A 66 8.20 -0.40 -1.16
N GLY A 67 7.73 -1.66 -1.13
CA GLY A 67 6.30 -1.96 -1.06
C GLY A 67 5.68 -1.69 0.31
N PHE A 68 4.50 -1.06 0.29
CA PHE A 68 3.57 -0.97 1.41
C PHE A 68 2.21 -1.56 1.00
N GLY A 69 1.62 -2.29 1.93
CA GLY A 69 0.27 -2.81 1.79
C GLY A 69 -0.78 -1.78 2.17
N TRP A 70 -2.04 -2.11 1.91
CA TRP A 70 -3.19 -1.38 2.40
C TRP A 70 -4.15 -2.33 3.11
N ALA A 71 -4.72 -1.88 4.22
CA ALA A 71 -5.79 -2.57 4.93
C ALA A 71 -6.98 -1.63 5.14
N ASP A 72 -8.19 -2.16 4.99
CA ASP A 72 -9.43 -1.41 5.18
C ASP A 72 -10.37 -2.16 6.15
N PRO A 73 -10.58 -1.67 7.39
CA PRO A 73 -11.49 -2.29 8.34
C PRO A 73 -12.96 -2.29 7.90
N ASN A 74 -13.36 -1.40 6.98
CA ASN A 74 -14.73 -1.39 6.45
C ASN A 74 -15.02 -2.58 5.51
N LEU A 75 -14.00 -3.35 5.12
CA LEU A 75 -14.16 -4.62 4.39
C LEU A 75 -14.31 -5.83 5.33
N GLY A 76 -14.38 -5.59 6.64
CA GLY A 76 -14.44 -6.60 7.69
C GLY A 76 -13.11 -6.72 8.44
N LEU A 77 -13.19 -6.75 9.77
CA LEU A 77 -12.02 -6.65 10.64
C LEU A 77 -11.03 -7.80 10.42
N GLU A 78 -11.51 -9.04 10.38
CA GLU A 78 -10.65 -10.20 10.14
C GLU A 78 -10.04 -10.18 8.75
N LYS A 79 -10.79 -9.74 7.74
CA LYS A 79 -10.26 -9.56 6.37
C LYS A 79 -9.15 -8.51 6.33
N ALA A 80 -9.29 -7.41 7.08
CA ALA A 80 -8.26 -6.39 7.19
C ALA A 80 -6.99 -6.93 7.87
N LYS A 81 -7.13 -7.71 8.94
CA LYS A 81 -6.00 -8.39 9.61
C LYS A 81 -5.33 -9.43 8.71
N GLU A 82 -6.09 -10.19 7.93
CA GLU A 82 -5.54 -11.12 6.93
C GLU A 82 -4.76 -10.38 5.83
N ALA A 83 -5.27 -9.23 5.38
CA ALA A 83 -4.55 -8.39 4.43
C ALA A 83 -3.21 -7.90 5.00
N VAL A 84 -3.17 -7.50 6.28
CA VAL A 84 -1.92 -7.16 6.98
C VAL A 84 -0.93 -8.33 6.94
N LYS A 85 -1.38 -9.53 7.35
CA LYS A 85 -0.53 -10.73 7.38
C LYS A 85 0.02 -11.06 6.01
N ARG A 86 -0.81 -11.03 4.97
CA ARG A 86 -0.38 -11.30 3.58
C ARG A 86 0.66 -10.27 3.11
N CYS A 87 0.38 -8.98 3.32
CA CYS A 87 1.29 -7.92 2.92
C CYS A 87 2.67 -8.07 3.58
N VAL A 88 2.70 -8.43 4.87
CA VAL A 88 3.96 -8.54 5.60
C VAL A 88 4.67 -9.87 5.36
N TYR A 89 3.98 -10.99 5.54
CA TYR A 89 4.61 -12.32 5.57
C TYR A 89 4.75 -12.94 4.17
N ASP A 90 3.80 -12.68 3.27
CA ASP A 90 3.82 -13.28 1.92
C ASP A 90 4.53 -12.35 0.93
N TYR A 91 4.28 -11.04 1.01
CA TYR A 91 4.86 -10.06 0.08
C TYR A 91 6.16 -9.41 0.58
N GLY A 92 6.46 -9.52 1.89
CA GLY A 92 7.66 -8.93 2.47
C GLY A 92 7.65 -7.41 2.50
N PHE A 93 6.47 -6.78 2.50
CA PHE A 93 6.35 -5.32 2.53
C PHE A 93 6.93 -4.71 3.82
N PHE A 94 7.36 -3.46 3.69
CA PHE A 94 7.96 -2.70 4.80
C PHE A 94 6.92 -2.17 5.79
N GLY A 95 5.67 -2.08 5.37
CA GLY A 95 4.55 -1.63 6.20
C GLY A 95 3.19 -1.82 5.55
N VAL A 96 2.15 -1.42 6.26
CA VAL A 96 0.76 -1.47 5.81
C VAL A 96 0.04 -0.19 6.22
N LYS A 97 -0.54 0.53 5.26
CA LYS A 97 -1.21 1.80 5.45
C LYS A 97 -2.70 1.62 5.74
N LEU A 98 -3.23 2.53 6.56
CA LEU A 98 -4.65 2.78 6.74
C LEU A 98 -4.94 4.25 6.39
N ASN A 99 -6.05 4.52 5.71
CA ASN A 99 -6.48 5.89 5.45
C ASN A 99 -7.97 6.08 5.77
N GLY A 100 -8.21 6.45 7.02
CA GLY A 100 -9.57 6.71 7.52
C GLY A 100 -10.27 7.87 6.83
N ALA A 101 -9.52 8.89 6.39
CA ALA A 101 -10.09 10.03 5.65
C ALA A 101 -10.62 9.61 4.28
N GLN A 102 -9.95 8.65 3.64
CA GLN A 102 -10.36 8.14 2.34
C GLN A 102 -11.43 7.05 2.44
N ASN A 103 -11.37 6.22 3.48
CA ASN A 103 -12.22 5.05 3.62
C ASN A 103 -13.36 5.25 4.63
N GLU A 104 -13.56 6.45 5.16
CA GLU A 104 -14.66 6.83 6.07
C GLU A 104 -14.64 6.08 7.41
N PHE A 105 -13.50 6.13 8.12
CA PHE A 105 -13.38 5.68 9.50
C PHE A 105 -12.42 6.57 10.30
N PHE A 106 -12.55 6.62 11.63
CA PHE A 106 -11.59 7.31 12.47
C PHE A 106 -10.36 6.42 12.70
N ILE A 107 -9.16 6.99 12.60
CA ILE A 107 -7.91 6.20 12.72
C ILE A 107 -7.67 5.66 14.13
N ASP A 108 -8.36 6.22 15.12
CA ASP A 108 -8.36 5.86 16.54
C ASP A 108 -9.65 5.16 16.99
N ASP A 109 -10.47 4.64 16.05
CA ASP A 109 -11.66 3.86 16.35
C ASP A 109 -11.28 2.53 17.03
N PRO A 110 -11.74 2.29 18.28
CA PRO A 110 -11.37 1.09 19.05
C PRO A 110 -11.97 -0.21 18.52
N GLU A 111 -13.04 -0.15 17.73
CA GLU A 111 -13.72 -1.33 17.19
C GLU A 111 -13.33 -1.61 15.73
N LYS A 112 -12.80 -0.61 15.02
CA LYS A 112 -12.44 -0.72 13.61
C LYS A 112 -10.93 -0.67 13.34
N SER A 113 -10.31 0.51 13.52
CA SER A 113 -8.97 0.78 13.01
C SER A 113 -7.89 0.39 14.00
N LEU A 114 -8.07 0.64 15.30
CA LEU A 114 -7.08 0.28 16.32
C LEU A 114 -6.77 -1.23 16.34
N PRO A 115 -7.73 -2.16 16.22
CA PRO A 115 -7.39 -3.58 16.19
C PRO A 115 -6.60 -4.00 14.92
N VAL A 116 -6.68 -3.23 13.84
CA VAL A 116 -5.83 -3.43 12.65
C VAL A 116 -4.44 -2.83 12.87
N VAL A 117 -4.36 -1.64 13.49
CA VAL A 117 -3.09 -1.01 13.89
C VAL A 117 -2.31 -1.92 14.83
N GLU A 118 -2.97 -2.53 15.81
CA GLU A 118 -2.37 -3.52 16.71
C GLU A 118 -1.85 -4.74 15.95
N GLU A 119 -2.57 -5.21 14.94
CA GLU A 119 -2.11 -6.33 14.12
C GLU A 119 -0.84 -5.97 13.33
N ILE A 120 -0.77 -4.76 12.78
CA ILE A 120 0.44 -4.25 12.11
C ILE A 120 1.60 -4.16 13.10
N ALA A 121 1.36 -3.61 14.29
CA ALA A 121 2.36 -3.47 15.33
C ALA A 121 2.97 -4.83 15.75
N LYS A 122 2.16 -5.89 15.85
CA LYS A 122 2.65 -7.27 16.15
C LYS A 122 3.66 -7.78 15.12
N THR A 123 3.60 -7.30 13.88
CA THR A 123 4.53 -7.72 12.83
C THR A 123 5.91 -7.06 12.93
N GLY A 124 6.05 -5.99 13.72
CA GLY A 124 7.25 -5.16 13.78
C GLY A 124 7.49 -4.31 12.53
N LYS A 125 6.48 -4.19 11.64
CA LYS A 125 6.53 -3.36 10.43
C LYS A 125 5.88 -1.99 10.65
N LEU A 126 6.03 -1.12 9.66
CA LEU A 126 5.56 0.26 9.69
C LEU A 126 4.05 0.36 9.38
N LEU A 127 3.43 1.44 9.86
CA LEU A 127 2.05 1.86 9.58
C LEU A 127 2.09 3.07 8.63
#